data_AF-A0A1I0VH30-F1
#
_entry.id   AF-A0A1I0VH30-F1
#
_cell.length_a   1.000
_cell.length_b   1.000
_cell.length_c   1.000
_cell.angle_alpha   90.00
_cell.angle_beta   90.00
_cell.angle_gamma   90.00
#
_symmetry.space_group_name_H-M   'P 1'
#
loop_
_entity.id
_entity.type
_entity.pdbx_description
1 polymer ?
#
loop_
_entity_poly.entity_id
_entity_poly.type
_entity_poly.pdbx_seq_one_letter_code
_entity_poly.pdbx_strand_id
1 'polypeptide(L)' 'MINGKLIKKEMTWVNQIIADGDEIPVLGGVVVIHTRGHTPGHISLYLKQSKTLIAGDAFMIEEGYVD' A
#
# COMPACT_ATOMS: atom_id res chain seq x y z
N MET A 1 26.91 22.79 -13.92
CA MET A 1 25.65 23.42 -13.48
C MET A 1 24.52 22.76 -14.24
N ILE A 2 23.73 21.89 -13.59
CA ILE A 2 22.54 21.30 -14.20
C ILE A 2 21.34 22.22 -13.93
N ASN A 3 20.63 22.63 -14.97
CA ASN A 3 19.40 23.41 -14.85
C ASN A 3 18.29 22.51 -14.28
N GLY A 4 18.21 22.42 -12.96
CA GLY A 4 17.19 21.66 -12.25
C GLY A 4 15.82 22.31 -12.44
N LYS A 5 15.04 21.78 -13.36
CA LYS A 5 13.60 22.08 -13.49
C LYS A 5 12.91 21.60 -12.21
N LEU A 6 12.50 22.53 -11.35
CA LEU A 6 11.69 22.24 -10.17
C LEU A 6 10.35 21.62 -10.62
N ILE A 7 10.13 20.37 -10.26
CA ILE A 7 8.86 19.68 -10.51
C ILE A 7 7.82 20.29 -9.56
N LYS A 8 6.75 20.85 -10.12
CA LYS A 8 5.65 21.44 -9.35
C LYS A 8 5.02 20.35 -8.48
N LYS A 9 5.07 20.53 -7.16
CA LYS A 9 4.45 19.63 -6.18
C LYS A 9 2.92 19.82 -6.26
N GLU A 10 2.25 18.96 -7.02
CA GLU A 10 0.78 18.88 -7.00
C GLU A 10 0.36 18.29 -5.64
N MET A 11 -0.36 19.07 -4.83
CA MET A 11 -0.92 18.60 -3.56
C MET A 11 -2.25 17.91 -3.82
N THR A 12 -2.40 16.68 -3.31
CA THR A 12 -3.66 15.95 -3.35
C THR A 12 -4.35 16.04 -1.99
N TRP A 13 -5.67 16.09 -2.00
CA TRP A 13 -6.47 16.05 -0.78
C TRP A 13 -6.71 14.60 -0.37
N VAL A 14 -6.67 14.31 0.93
CA VAL A 14 -7.07 12.99 1.44
C VAL A 14 -8.58 12.88 1.30
N ASN A 15 -9.04 11.86 0.57
CA ASN A 15 -10.47 11.63 0.37
C ASN A 15 -11.08 10.73 1.45
N GLN A 16 -10.30 9.81 2.00
CA GLN A 16 -10.76 8.84 2.99
C GLN A 16 -9.60 8.34 3.84
N ILE A 17 -9.88 8.11 5.13
CA ILE A 17 -9.00 7.39 6.05
C ILE A 17 -9.54 5.96 6.14
N ILE A 18 -8.66 4.97 6.13
CA ILE A 18 -8.99 3.54 6.22
C ILE A 18 -8.36 2.93 7.46
N ALA A 19 -9.01 1.90 7.99
CA ALA A 19 -8.58 1.11 9.13
C ALA A 19 -8.38 -0.36 8.76
N ASP A 20 -7.77 -1.11 9.67
CA ASP A 20 -7.62 -2.56 9.55
C ASP A 20 -8.98 -3.24 9.37
N GLY A 21 -9.07 -4.16 8.42
CA GLY A 21 -10.29 -4.89 8.09
C GLY A 21 -11.30 -4.14 7.22
N ASP A 22 -11.07 -2.86 6.89
CA ASP A 22 -11.94 -2.12 5.98
C ASP A 22 -11.99 -2.79 4.60
N GLU A 23 -13.17 -2.85 4.01
CA GLU A 23 -13.36 -3.29 2.63
C GLU A 23 -13.59 -2.10 1.70
N ILE A 24 -12.65 -1.88 0.79
CA ILE A 24 -12.74 -0.87 -0.25
C ILE A 24 -13.53 -1.47 -1.42
N PRO A 25 -14.64 -0.84 -1.87
CA PRO A 25 -15.55 -1.39 -2.89
C PRO A 25 -15.01 -1.22 -4.32
N VAL A 26 -13.77 -1.64 -4.55
CA VAL A 26 -13.09 -1.70 -5.85
C VAL A 26 -12.65 -3.12 -6.13
N LEU A 27 -12.49 -3.49 -7.40
CA LEU A 27 -11.97 -4.81 -7.81
C LEU A 27 -12.68 -6.02 -7.14
N GLY A 28 -14.00 -5.91 -6.92
CA GLY A 28 -14.78 -6.97 -6.26
C GLY A 28 -14.60 -7.06 -4.73
N GLY A 29 -14.02 -6.04 -4.11
CA GLY A 29 -13.79 -5.94 -2.68
C GLY A 29 -12.31 -6.16 -2.33
N VAL A 30 -11.64 -5.09 -1.91
CA VAL A 30 -10.25 -5.12 -1.44
C VAL A 30 -10.25 -4.94 0.07
N VAL A 31 -9.63 -5.87 0.79
CA VAL A 31 -9.54 -5.81 2.25
C VAL A 31 -8.22 -5.17 2.67
N VAL A 32 -8.30 -4.20 3.58
CA VAL A 32 -7.14 -3.56 4.21
C VAL A 32 -6.64 -4.45 5.34
N ILE A 33 -5.34 -4.72 5.35
CA ILE A 33 -4.66 -5.48 6.40
C ILE A 33 -3.54 -4.61 6.97
N HIS A 34 -3.60 -4.26 8.25
CA HIS A 34 -2.53 -3.54 8.93
C HIS A 34 -1.31 -4.46 9.14
N THR A 35 -0.23 -4.16 8.44
CA THR A 35 1.06 -4.85 8.58
C THR A 35 2.02 -3.95 9.36
N ARG A 36 1.87 -3.99 10.70
CA ARG A 36 2.64 -3.16 11.64
C ARG A 36 4.10 -3.62 11.69
N GLY A 37 5.04 -2.68 11.71
CA GLY A 37 6.47 -2.99 11.80
C GLY A 37 7.33 -1.83 11.29
N HIS A 38 7.79 -1.93 10.04
CA HIS A 38 8.78 -1.04 9.41
C HIS A 38 8.38 0.45 9.40
N THR A 39 7.11 0.77 9.15
CA THR A 39 6.61 2.16 9.13
C THR A 39 5.24 2.26 9.84
N PRO A 40 5.00 3.23 10.73
CA PRO A 40 3.67 3.49 11.30
C PRO A 40 2.63 3.75 10.20
N GLY A 41 1.51 3.02 10.24
CA GLY A 41 0.45 3.15 9.24
C GLY A 41 0.66 2.34 7.96
N HIS A 42 1.67 1.47 7.92
CA HIS A 42 1.84 0.54 6.80
C HIS A 42 0.67 -0.46 6.74
N ILE A 43 0.19 -0.70 5.52
CA ILE A 43 -0.92 -1.61 5.21
C ILE A 43 -0.56 -2.49 4.01
N SER A 44 -1.17 -3.66 3.96
CA SER A 44 -1.22 -4.52 2.79
C SER A 44 -2.67 -4.62 2.30
N LEU A 45 -2.86 -4.90 1.01
CA LEU A 45 -4.19 -4.96 0.38
C LEU A 45 -4.44 -6.38 -0.14
N TYR A 46 -5.53 -6.99 0.32
CA TYR A 46 -5.93 -8.33 -0.12
C TYR A 46 -7.04 -8.26 -1.16
N LEU A 47 -6.74 -8.69 -2.37
CA LEU A 47 -7.68 -8.78 -3.49
C LEU A 47 -8.39 -10.13 -3.41
N LYS A 48 -9.62 -10.14 -2.90
CA LYS A 48 -10.38 -11.39 -2.64
C LYS A 48 -10.57 -12.23 -3.89
N GLN A 49 -10.86 -11.60 -5.03
CA GLN A 49 -11.20 -12.29 -6.27
C GLN A 49 -10.05 -13.14 -6.81
N SER A 50 -8.82 -12.62 -6.78
CA SER A 50 -7.62 -13.30 -7.27
C SER A 50 -6.83 -14.01 -6.17
N LYS A 51 -7.24 -13.86 -4.90
CA LYS A 51 -6.50 -14.30 -3.71
C LYS A 51 -5.06 -13.77 -3.69
N THR A 52 -4.89 -12.52 -4.11
CA THR A 52 -3.56 -11.88 -4.21
C THR A 52 -3.37 -10.89 -3.07
N LEU A 53 -2.20 -10.91 -2.44
CA LEU A 53 -1.79 -9.91 -1.47
C LEU A 53 -0.84 -8.91 -2.12
N ILE A 54 -1.20 -7.63 -2.09
CA ILE A 54 -0.26 -6.54 -2.36
C ILE A 54 0.41 -6.20 -1.03
N ALA A 55 1.63 -6.71 -0.86
CA ALA A 55 2.40 -6.64 0.36
C ALA A 55 2.82 -5.21 0.76
N GLY A 56 3.11 -4.34 -0.20
CA GLY A 56 3.82 -3.09 0.08
C GLY A 56 5.31 -3.37 0.32
N ASP A 57 5.91 -2.67 1.28
CA ASP A 57 7.29 -2.89 1.71
C ASP A 57 7.40 -3.79 2.97
N ALA A 58 6.27 -4.35 3.42
CA ALA A 58 6.22 -5.19 4.63
C ALA A 58 6.96 -6.53 4.52
N PHE A 59 7.27 -7.01 3.32
CA PHE A 59 7.91 -8.31 3.12
C PHE A 59 9.18 -8.15 2.30
N MET A 60 10.25 -8.80 2.78
CA MET A 60 11.46 -9.03 2.01
C MET A 60 11.46 -10.48 1.51
N ILE A 61 11.81 -10.68 0.24
CA ILE A 61 11.98 -12.03 -0.31
C ILE A 61 13.48 -12.35 -0.26
N GLU A 62 13.84 -13.36 0.52
CA GLU A 62 15.19 -13.94 0.53
C GLU A 62 15.13 -15.38 0.02
N GLU A 63 15.93 -15.69 -1.02
CA GLU A 63 16.01 -17.02 -1.64
C GLU A 63 14.67 -17.67 -2.05
N GLY A 64 13.65 -16.85 -2.34
CA GLY A 64 12.32 -17.32 -2.72
C GLY A 64 11.40 -17.64 -1.54
N TYR A 65 11.85 -17.39 -0.31
CA TYR A 65 11.05 -17.43 0.91
C TYR A 65 10.66 -16.02 1.32
N VAL A 66 9.54 -15.94 2.01
CA VAL A 66 9.03 -14.71 2.62
C VAL A 66 9.33 -14.81 4.11
N ASP A 67 10.11 -13.86 4.63
CA ASP A 67 10.41 -13.71 6.07
C ASP A 67 9.34 -12.87 6.79
#